data_AF-A0A2Y9D6Q3-F1
#
_entry.id   AF-A0A2Y9D6Q3-F1
#
_cell.length_a   1.000
_cell.length_b   1.000
_cell.length_c   1.000
_cell.angle_alpha   90.00
_cell.angle_beta   90.00
_cell.angle_gamma   90.00
#
_symmetry.space_group_name_H-M   'P 1'
#
loop_
_entity.id
_entity.type
_entity.pdbx_description
1 polymer ?
#
loop_
_entity_poly.entity_id
_entity_poly.type
_entity_poly.pdbx_seq_one_letter_code
_entity_poly.pdbx_strand_id
1 'polypeptide(L)'
;MTSLFAQEVRLSKRHEEVVSQRLMLLQQMENKFGDQNTDKASQIQAAKAAYKRNLSLLNDIEAAAKSLQTRIHPLPRPEVVSLEARYWASVEEYIPKWEQFLLGRAPYPIGVENQNEAEKEVQQ
;
A
#
# COMPACT_ATOMS: atom_id res chain seq x y z
N MET A 1 0.19 66.30 58.27
CA MET A 1 1.15 65.19 58.10
C MET A 1 0.44 63.90 58.42
N THR A 2 0.36 62.94 57.50
CA THR A 2 -0.16 61.61 57.81
C THR A 2 0.80 60.91 58.77
N SER A 3 0.27 60.35 59.86
CA SER A 3 1.05 59.57 60.83
C SER A 3 1.80 58.44 60.14
N LEU A 4 3.06 58.20 60.53
CA LEU A 4 3.89 57.09 60.04
C LEU A 4 3.16 55.74 60.12
N PHE A 5 2.36 55.56 61.17
CA PHE A 5 1.53 54.37 61.35
C PHE A 5 0.49 54.19 60.23
N ALA A 6 -0.17 55.28 59.81
CA ALA A 6 -1.15 55.22 58.72
C ALA A 6 -0.49 54.92 57.37
N GLN A 7 0.78 55.30 57.20
CA GLN A 7 1.56 54.95 56.02
C GLN A 7 1.97 53.47 56.01
N GLU A 8 2.42 52.93 57.15
CA GLU A 8 2.77 51.51 57.30
C GLU A 8 1.57 50.61 57.00
N VAL A 9 0.41 50.90 57.60
CA VAL A 9 -0.84 50.15 57.37
C VAL A 9 -1.23 50.13 55.88
N ARG A 10 -1.06 51.26 55.18
CA ARG A 10 -1.32 51.34 53.74
C ARG A 10 -0.32 50.53 52.93
N LEU A 11 0.95 50.50 53.34
CA LEU A 11 1.99 49.74 52.67
C LEU A 11 1.78 48.24 52.86
N SER A 12 1.48 47.79 54.08
CA SER A 12 1.15 46.39 54.36
C SER A 12 -0.06 45.93 53.55
N LYS A 13 -1.12 46.76 53.44
CA LYS A 13 -2.27 46.42 52.60
C LYS A 13 -1.90 46.21 51.13
N ARG A 14 -1.07 47.10 50.56
CA ARG A 14 -0.56 46.92 49.18
C ARG A 14 0.30 45.68 49.05
N HIS A 15 1.11 45.37 50.06
CA HIS A 15 1.94 44.18 50.06
C HIS A 15 1.09 42.91 50.01
N GLU A 16 0.07 42.82 50.86
CA GLU A 16 -0.87 41.70 50.85
C GLU A 16 -1.60 41.55 49.50
N GLU A 17 -1.99 42.67 48.88
CA GLU A 17 -2.57 42.66 47.53
C GLU A 17 -1.58 42.10 46.48
N VAL A 18 -0.32 42.52 46.53
CA VAL A 18 0.73 42.03 45.62
C VAL A 18 1.01 40.54 45.84
N VAL A 19 1.11 40.11 47.10
CA VAL A 19 1.32 38.70 47.46
C VAL A 19 0.16 37.85 46.99
N SER A 20 -1.08 38.31 47.20
CA SER A 20 -2.29 37.61 46.76
C SER A 20 -2.36 37.47 45.24
N GLN A 21 -2.05 38.53 44.49
CA GLN A 21 -2.00 38.48 43.02
C GLN A 21 -0.93 37.52 42.51
N ARG A 22 0.27 37.54 43.13
CA ARG A 22 1.36 36.64 42.76
C ARG A 22 0.97 35.18 43.01
N LEU A 23 0.35 34.88 44.15
CA LEU A 23 -0.11 33.54 44.48
C LEU A 23 -1.13 33.02 43.45
N MET A 24 -2.13 33.85 43.12
CA MET A 24 -3.13 33.51 42.11
C MET A 24 -2.50 33.24 40.74
N LEU A 25 -1.55 34.08 40.30
CA LEU A 25 -0.87 33.89 39.03
C LEU A 25 -0.05 32.60 38.99
N LEU A 26 0.69 32.30 40.06
CA LEU A 26 1.47 31.06 40.16
C LEU A 26 0.57 29.82 40.07
N GLN A 27 -0.55 29.81 40.79
CA GLN A 27 -1.51 28.71 40.73
C GLN A 27 -2.11 28.55 39.32
N GLN A 28 -2.43 29.65 38.64
CA GLN A 28 -2.89 29.59 37.24
C GLN A 28 -1.83 29.04 36.30
N MET A 29 -0.56 29.41 36.48
CA MET A 29 0.53 28.90 35.66
C MET A 29 0.75 27.41 35.88
N GLU A 30 0.70 26.95 37.13
CA GLU A 30 0.84 25.54 37.49
C GLU A 30 -0.30 24.69 36.89
N ASN A 31 -1.54 25.12 37.05
CA ASN A 31 -2.70 24.42 36.48
C ASN A 31 -2.61 24.32 34.95
N LYS A 32 -2.32 25.43 34.26
CA LYS A 32 -2.17 25.45 32.80
C LYS A 32 -1.05 24.52 32.31
N PHE A 33 0.05 24.43 33.06
CA PHE A 33 1.16 23.55 32.70
C PHE A 33 0.82 22.07 32.93
N GLY A 34 0.10 21.78 34.02
CA GLY A 34 -0.44 20.44 34.30
C GLY A 34 -1.34 19.95 33.17
N ASP A 35 -2.36 20.74 32.80
CA ASP A 35 -3.31 20.42 31.74
C ASP A 35 -2.59 20.16 30.41
N GLN A 36 -1.71 21.08 30.00
CA GLN A 36 -0.93 20.93 28.77
C GLN A 36 -0.06 19.66 28.73
N ASN A 37 0.50 19.24 29.86
CA ASN A 37 1.31 18.02 29.91
C ASN A 37 0.44 16.77 29.76
N THR A 38 -0.73 16.74 30.40
CA THR A 38 -1.67 15.62 30.28
C THR A 38 -2.26 15.51 28.88
N ASP A 39 -2.59 16.63 28.25
CA ASP A 39 -3.07 16.68 26.87
C ASP A 39 -2.00 16.21 25.88
N LYS A 40 -0.75 16.70 26.03
CA LYS A 40 0.38 16.27 25.18
C LYS A 40 0.66 14.78 25.33
N ALA A 41 0.64 14.24 26.55
CA ALA A 41 0.83 12.82 26.79
C ALA A 41 -0.27 11.98 26.10
N SER A 42 -1.53 12.41 26.23
CA SER A 42 -2.67 11.76 25.58
C SER A 42 -2.58 11.81 24.06
N GLN A 43 -2.18 12.94 23.49
CA GLN A 43 -1.96 13.09 22.05
C GLN A 43 -0.83 12.19 21.54
N ILE A 44 0.30 12.12 22.25
CA ILE A 44 1.41 11.23 21.88
C ILE A 44 0.98 9.76 21.91
N GLN A 45 0.21 9.38 22.93
CA GLN A 45 -0.33 8.01 23.03
C GLN A 45 -1.29 7.70 21.88
N ALA A 46 -2.21 8.61 21.56
CA ALA A 46 -3.14 8.47 20.44
C ALA A 46 -2.39 8.38 19.10
N ALA A 47 -1.39 9.23 18.89
CA ALA A 47 -0.55 9.20 17.69
C ALA A 47 0.22 7.87 17.57
N LYS A 48 0.78 7.36 18.67
CA LYS A 48 1.47 6.06 18.69
C LYS A 48 0.52 4.89 18.41
N ALA A 49 -0.70 4.93 18.94
CA ALA A 49 -1.72 3.93 18.67
C ALA A 49 -2.17 3.97 17.20
N ALA A 50 -2.41 5.17 16.66
CA ALA A 50 -2.74 5.37 15.25
C ALA A 50 -1.62 4.90 14.32
N TYR A 51 -0.36 5.20 14.65
CA TYR A 51 0.81 4.73 13.91
C TYR A 51 0.87 3.19 13.85
N LYS A 52 0.70 2.51 14.99
CA LYS A 52 0.67 1.05 15.02
C LYS A 52 -0.46 0.47 14.18
N ARG A 53 -1.67 1.05 14.29
CA ARG A 53 -2.82 0.64 13.48
C ARG A 53 -2.54 0.82 11.99
N ASN A 54 -2.03 1.99 11.59
CA ASN A 54 -1.73 2.29 10.19
C ASN A 54 -0.67 1.36 9.61
N LEU A 55 0.37 1.04 10.41
CA LEU A 55 1.39 0.08 10.00
C LEU A 55 0.81 -1.32 9.75
N SER A 56 -0.09 -1.79 10.62
CA SER A 56 -0.78 -3.07 10.42
C SER A 56 -1.63 -3.05 9.15
N LEU A 57 -2.42 -1.99 8.96
CA LEU A 57 -3.28 -1.85 7.78
C LEU A 57 -2.47 -1.80 6.48
N LEU A 58 -1.32 -1.14 6.48
CA LEU A 58 -0.43 -1.11 5.31
C LEU A 58 0.09 -2.51 4.96
N ASN A 59 0.50 -3.29 5.96
CA ASN A 59 0.95 -4.66 5.74
C ASN A 59 -0.19 -5.54 5.20
N ASP A 60 -1.41 -5.39 5.74
CA ASP A 60 -2.58 -6.14 5.29
C ASP A 60 -2.94 -5.79 3.83
N ILE A 61 -2.88 -4.50 3.47
CA ILE A 61 -3.11 -4.03 2.09
C ILE A 61 -2.03 -4.58 1.15
N GLU A 62 -0.76 -4.57 1.56
CA GLU A 62 0.33 -5.13 0.75
C GLU A 62 0.16 -6.64 0.53
N ALA A 63 -0.22 -7.39 1.57
CA ALA A 63 -0.49 -8.82 1.47
C ALA A 63 -1.68 -9.10 0.53
N ALA A 64 -2.76 -8.34 0.66
CA ALA A 64 -3.92 -8.44 -0.23
C ALA A 64 -3.54 -8.11 -1.69
N ALA A 65 -2.74 -7.06 -1.91
CA ALA A 65 -2.27 -6.69 -3.24
C ALA A 65 -1.43 -7.81 -3.89
N LYS A 66 -0.49 -8.41 -3.14
CA LYS A 66 0.29 -9.57 -3.62
C LYS A 66 -0.59 -10.77 -3.96
N SER A 67 -1.59 -11.05 -3.12
CA SER A 67 -2.55 -12.14 -3.38
C SER A 67 -3.44 -11.88 -4.60
N LEU A 68 -3.77 -10.62 -4.89
CA LEU A 68 -4.51 -10.26 -6.10
C LEU A 68 -3.62 -10.34 -7.34
N GLN A 69 -2.37 -9.91 -7.25
CA GLN A 69 -1.42 -9.97 -8.36
C GLN A 69 -1.22 -11.42 -8.84
N THR A 70 -1.08 -12.38 -7.93
CA THR A 70 -0.98 -13.81 -8.27
C THR A 70 -2.25 -14.36 -8.90
N ARG A 71 -3.42 -13.81 -8.57
CA ARG A 71 -4.71 -14.20 -9.16
C ARG A 71 -4.98 -13.56 -10.52
N ILE A 72 -4.54 -12.32 -10.73
CA ILE A 72 -4.73 -11.57 -11.99
C ILE A 72 -3.76 -12.04 -13.08
N HIS A 73 -2.56 -12.48 -12.69
CA HIS A 73 -1.63 -13.17 -13.59
C HIS A 73 -1.51 -14.65 -13.20
N PRO A 74 -2.57 -15.47 -13.37
CA PRO A 74 -2.40 -16.90 -13.26
C PRO A 74 -1.37 -17.31 -14.31
N LEU A 75 -0.29 -17.96 -13.88
CA LEU A 75 0.61 -18.64 -14.80
C LEU A 75 -0.25 -19.56 -15.69
N PRO A 76 -0.12 -19.51 -17.02
CA PRO A 76 -0.87 -20.40 -17.88
C PRO A 76 -0.63 -21.84 -17.44
N ARG A 77 -1.66 -22.69 -17.54
CA ARG A 77 -1.51 -24.09 -17.16
C ARG A 77 -0.32 -24.71 -17.93
N PRO A 78 0.48 -25.59 -17.32
CA PRO A 78 1.66 -26.17 -17.97
C PRO A 78 1.37 -26.82 -19.33
N GLU A 79 0.17 -27.37 -19.51
CA GLU A 79 -0.29 -27.95 -20.76
C GLU A 79 -0.44 -26.89 -21.86
N VAL A 80 -0.94 -25.69 -21.50
CA VAL A 80 -1.10 -24.56 -22.44
C VAL A 80 0.27 -24.02 -22.85
N VAL A 81 1.20 -23.88 -21.91
CA VAL A 81 2.58 -23.45 -22.20
C VAL A 81 3.29 -24.47 -23.10
N SER A 82 3.11 -25.76 -22.82
CA SER A 82 3.68 -26.84 -23.63
C SER A 82 3.10 -26.86 -25.06
N LEU A 83 1.80 -26.59 -25.19
CA LEU A 83 1.12 -26.49 -26.47
C LEU A 83 1.60 -25.28 -27.26
N GLU A 84 1.72 -24.11 -26.62
CA GLU A 84 2.23 -22.88 -27.23
C GLU A 84 3.66 -23.08 -27.74
N ALA A 85 4.54 -23.66 -26.94
CA ALA A 85 5.91 -23.97 -27.36
C ALA A 85 5.94 -24.92 -28.57
N ARG A 86 5.10 -25.96 -28.57
CA ARG A 86 5.01 -26.90 -29.70
C ARG A 86 4.42 -26.24 -30.95
N TYR A 87 3.44 -25.36 -30.79
CA TYR A 87 2.86 -24.59 -31.89
C TYR A 87 3.90 -23.70 -32.54
N TRP A 88 4.64 -22.90 -31.76
CA TRP A 88 5.69 -22.03 -32.30
C TRP A 88 6.82 -22.81 -32.95
N ALA A 89 7.25 -23.93 -32.36
CA ALA A 89 8.23 -24.81 -32.99
C ALA A 89 7.73 -25.37 -34.33
N SER A 90 6.45 -25.75 -34.42
CA SER A 90 5.84 -26.16 -35.69
C SER A 90 5.79 -25.00 -36.69
N VAL A 91 5.39 -23.81 -36.27
CA VAL A 91 5.37 -22.62 -37.13
C VAL A 91 6.77 -22.34 -37.71
N GLU A 92 7.81 -22.36 -36.89
CA GLU A 92 9.21 -22.21 -37.35
C GLU A 92 9.63 -23.31 -38.33
N GLU A 93 9.17 -24.55 -38.13
CA GLU A 93 9.47 -25.67 -39.01
C GLU A 93 8.76 -25.55 -40.38
N TYR A 94 7.52 -25.07 -40.39
CA TYR A 94 6.68 -25.03 -41.59
C TYR A 94 6.78 -23.72 -42.39
N ILE A 95 7.13 -22.59 -41.76
CA ILE A 95 7.30 -21.29 -42.45
C ILE A 95 8.22 -21.42 -43.68
N PRO A 96 9.42 -22.03 -43.60
CA PRO A 96 10.30 -22.16 -44.78
C PRO A 96 9.69 -23.02 -45.90
N LYS A 97 8.91 -24.05 -45.54
CA LYS A 97 8.23 -24.93 -46.51
C LYS A 97 7.15 -24.16 -47.27
N TRP A 98 6.37 -23.35 -46.55
CA TRP A 98 5.37 -22.45 -47.14
C TRP A 98 6.01 -21.36 -47.99
N GLU A 99 7.12 -20.77 -47.55
CA GLU A 99 7.86 -19.77 -48.33
C GLU A 99 8.31 -20.33 -49.69
N GLN A 100 8.92 -21.52 -49.70
CA GLN A 100 9.36 -22.15 -50.95
C GLN A 100 8.20 -22.47 -51.91
N PHE A 101 7.06 -22.90 -51.39
CA PHE A 101 5.86 -23.14 -52.19
C PHE A 101 5.28 -21.85 -52.77
N LEU A 102 5.12 -20.81 -51.96
CA LEU A 102 4.57 -19.52 -52.39
C LEU A 102 5.46 -18.84 -53.46
N LEU A 103 6.76 -19.12 -53.44
CA LEU A 103 7.72 -18.67 -54.46
C LEU A 103 7.74 -19.57 -55.71
N GLY A 104 6.90 -20.59 -55.79
CA GLY A 104 6.84 -21.55 -56.91
C GLY A 104 8.05 -22.47 -57.02
N ARG A 105 8.86 -22.58 -55.95
CA ARG A 105 10.10 -23.38 -55.93
C ARG A 105 9.92 -24.78 -55.35
N ALA A 106 8.77 -25.05 -54.73
CA ALA A 106 8.43 -26.32 -54.14
C ALA A 106 6.95 -26.67 -54.40
N PRO A 107 6.57 -27.96 -54.36
CA PRO A 107 5.17 -28.39 -54.36
C PRO A 107 4.46 -28.00 -53.05
N TYR A 108 3.12 -28.14 -53.02
CA TYR A 108 2.30 -27.77 -51.86
C TYR A 108 2.78 -28.48 -50.58
N PRO A 109 3.04 -27.76 -49.48
CA PRO A 109 3.48 -28.37 -48.24
C PRO A 109 2.32 -29.15 -47.61
N ILE A 110 2.42 -30.47 -47.62
CA ILE A 110 1.41 -31.39 -47.08
C ILE A 110 1.27 -31.17 -45.57
N GLY A 111 0.05 -30.84 -45.14
CA GLY A 111 -0.32 -30.55 -43.75
C GLY A 111 -1.81 -30.22 -43.54
N VAL A 112 -2.62 -30.19 -44.60
CA VAL A 112 -4.09 -30.06 -44.54
C VAL A 112 -4.74 -31.07 -45.51
N GLU A 113 -4.29 -32.33 -45.48
CA GLU A 113 -5.02 -33.41 -46.12
C GLU A 113 -5.91 -34.04 -45.07
N ASN A 114 -7.22 -33.86 -45.25
CA ASN A 114 -8.25 -34.55 -44.49
C ASN A 114 -7.92 -36.05 -44.52
N GLN A 115 -7.70 -36.65 -43.35
CA GLN A 115 -7.50 -38.10 -43.16
C GLN A 115 -8.76 -38.93 -43.46
N ASN A 116 -9.61 -38.48 -44.38
CA ASN A 116 -10.91 -39.10 -44.67
C ASN A 116 -10.91 -39.87 -46.00
N GLU A 117 -9.82 -39.86 -46.77
CA GLU A 117 -9.74 -40.61 -48.05
C GLU A 117 -8.91 -41.89 -47.96
N ALA A 118 -8.04 -42.05 -46.95
CA ALA A 118 -7.17 -43.22 -46.83
C ALA A 118 -7.87 -44.50 -46.33
N GLU A 119 -9.13 -44.44 -45.88
CA GLU A 119 -9.88 -45.62 -45.42
C GLU A 119 -10.74 -46.29 -46.50
N LYS A 120 -10.83 -45.75 -47.72
CA LYS A 120 -11.74 -46.28 -48.76
C LYS A 120 -11.14 -47.24 -49.79
N GLU A 121 -9.83 -47.49 -49.78
CA GLU A 121 -9.20 -48.36 -50.79
C GLU A 121 -8.76 -49.76 -50.29
N VAL A 122 -9.07 -50.15 -49.04
CA VAL A 122 -8.64 -51.46 -48.50
C VAL A 122 -9.75 -52.52 -48.45
N GLN A 123 -10.88 -52.31 -49.12
CA GLN A 123 -11.89 -53.37 -49.31
C GLN A 123 -12.41 -53.38 -50.74
N GLN A 124 -11.73 -54.14 -51.62
CA GLN A 124 -12.33 -54.83 -52.77
C GLN A 124 -11.53 -56.10 -53.09
#